data_AF-A0A2X0M8W2-F1
#
_entry.id   AF-A0A2X0M8W2-F1
#
_cell.length_a   1.000
_cell.length_b   1.000
_cell.length_c   1.000
_cell.angle_alpha   90.00
_cell.angle_beta   90.00
_cell.angle_gamma   90.00
#
_symmetry.space_group_name_H-M   'P 1'
#
loop_
_entity.id
_entity.type
_entity.pdbx_description
1 polymer ?
#
loop_
_entity_poly.entity_id
_entity_poly.type
_entity_poly.pdbx_seq_one_letter_code
_entity_poly.pdbx_strand_id
1 'polypeptide(L)'
;MSSGLEKSLFQLKFTTKQLQKQSRKAAKDETAEKAKLKKALQQGNTEGARIYASNAIRKKNEALNLLRLSSRIDAVSSRVETAVTMRQVSTGRGRGRGRGRSMGMCESKN
;
A
#
# COMPACT_ATOMS: atom_id res chain seq x y z
N MET A 1 -8.61 17.97 -19.47
CA MET A 1 -8.24 16.57 -19.78
C MET A 1 -7.19 16.14 -18.76
N SER A 2 -7.57 15.38 -17.73
CA SER A 2 -6.64 14.88 -16.71
C SER A 2 -5.56 14.03 -17.37
N SER A 3 -4.30 14.29 -17.02
CA SER A 3 -3.15 13.63 -17.60
C SER A 3 -3.28 12.12 -17.41
N GLY A 4 -2.92 11.29 -18.40
CA GLY A 4 -3.02 9.82 -18.26
C GLY A 4 -2.39 9.28 -16.97
N LEU A 5 -1.31 9.93 -16.52
CA LEU A 5 -0.63 9.64 -15.24
C LEU A 5 -1.50 9.90 -13.99
N GLU A 6 -2.35 10.93 -13.98
CA GLU A 6 -3.25 11.22 -12.85
C GLU A 6 -4.34 10.15 -12.73
N LYS A 7 -4.87 9.69 -13.87
CA LYS A 7 -5.83 8.58 -13.92
C LYS A 7 -5.20 7.27 -13.42
N SER A 8 -3.98 6.97 -13.87
CA SER A 8 -3.21 5.81 -13.39
C SER A 8 -2.91 5.89 -11.90
N LEU A 9 -2.54 7.07 -11.39
CA LEU A 9 -2.29 7.27 -9.96
C LEU A 9 -3.55 7.01 -9.12
N PHE A 10 -4.70 7.52 -9.56
CA PHE A 10 -5.99 7.23 -8.90
C PHE A 10 -6.28 5.73 -8.88
N GLN A 11 -6.13 5.06 -10.03
CA GLN A 11 -6.37 3.62 -10.13
C GLN A 11 -5.45 2.83 -9.19
N LEU A 12 -4.16 3.16 -9.14
CA LEU A 12 -3.20 2.49 -8.27
C LEU A 12 -3.56 2.67 -6.78
N LYS A 13 -3.86 3.90 -6.34
CA LYS A 13 -4.31 4.17 -4.96
C LYS A 13 -5.62 3.45 -4.62
N PHE A 14 -6.56 3.40 -5.55
CA PHE A 14 -7.83 2.69 -5.37
C PHE A 14 -7.60 1.18 -5.22
N THR A 15 -6.79 0.60 -6.10
CA THR A 15 -6.42 -0.82 -6.04
C THR A 15 -5.69 -1.16 -4.74
N THR A 16 -4.78 -0.30 -4.25
CA THR A 16 -4.15 -0.47 -2.92
C THR A 16 -5.19 -0.59 -1.82
N LYS A 17 -6.17 0.33 -1.76
CA LYS A 17 -7.24 0.28 -0.74
C LYS A 17 -8.11 -0.96 -0.88
N GLN A 18 -8.41 -1.39 -2.11
CA GLN A 18 -9.18 -2.61 -2.36
C GLN A 18 -8.44 -3.86 -1.87
N LEU A 19 -7.14 -3.97 -2.17
CA LEU A 19 -6.29 -5.07 -1.72
C LEU A 19 -6.12 -5.09 -0.21
N GLN A 20 -5.95 -3.93 0.44
CA GLN A 20 -5.91 -3.84 1.90
C GLN A 20 -7.24 -4.30 2.53
N LYS A 21 -8.38 -3.93 1.95
CA LYS A 21 -9.69 -4.41 2.41
C LYS A 21 -9.83 -5.92 2.26
N GLN A 22 -9.39 -6.49 1.13
CA GLN A 22 -9.38 -7.93 0.90
C GLN A 22 -8.46 -8.67 1.88
N SER A 23 -7.24 -8.15 2.13
CA SER A 23 -6.32 -8.69 3.13
C SER A 23 -6.94 -8.72 4.52
N ARG A 24 -7.59 -7.62 4.95
CA ARG A 24 -8.31 -7.56 6.24
C ARG A 24 -9.47 -8.55 6.28
N LYS A 25 -10.19 -8.75 5.18
CA LYS A 25 -11.27 -9.75 5.10
C LYS A 25 -10.70 -11.17 5.28
N ALA A 26 -9.64 -11.51 4.56
CA ALA A 26 -8.97 -12.80 4.69
C ALA A 26 -8.42 -13.04 6.11
N ALA A 27 -7.93 -12.00 6.79
CA ALA A 27 -7.50 -12.08 8.19
C ALA A 27 -8.69 -12.34 9.15
N LYS A 28 -9.86 -11.74 8.90
CA LYS A 28 -11.07 -12.04 9.68
C LYS A 28 -11.51 -13.49 9.46
N ASP A 29 -11.50 -13.96 8.21
CA ASP A 29 -11.82 -15.35 7.90
C ASP A 29 -10.85 -16.32 8.59
N GLU A 30 -9.55 -15.99 8.64
CA GLU A 30 -8.54 -16.75 9.40
C GLU A 30 -8.88 -16.86 10.90
N THR A 31 -9.30 -15.75 11.52
CA THR A 31 -9.73 -15.78 12.93
C THR A 31 -10.98 -16.62 13.16
N ALA A 32 -11.92 -16.62 12.20
CA ALA A 32 -13.13 -17.44 12.27
C ALA A 32 -12.78 -18.94 12.19
N GLU A 33 -11.88 -19.32 11.29
CA GLU A 33 -11.40 -20.72 11.18
C GLU A 33 -10.62 -21.16 12.42
N LYS A 34 -9.81 -20.27 13.03
CA LYS A 34 -9.18 -20.55 14.34
C LYS A 34 -10.20 -20.75 15.47
N ALA A 35 -11.31 -20.02 15.46
CA ALA A 35 -12.36 -20.21 16.45
C ALA A 35 -13.06 -21.57 16.26
N LYS A 36 -13.33 -21.97 15.01
CA LYS A 36 -13.87 -23.29 14.67
C LYS A 36 -12.91 -24.42 15.05
N LEU A 37 -11.61 -24.24 14.80
CA LEU A 37 -10.56 -25.15 15.24
C LEU A 37 -10.63 -25.41 16.75
N LYS A 38 -10.70 -24.34 17.56
CA LYS A 38 -10.79 -24.46 19.02
C LYS A 38 -12.03 -25.24 19.46
N LYS A 39 -13.18 -24.98 18.83
CA LYS A 39 -14.42 -25.72 19.09
C LYS A 39 -14.31 -27.20 18.69
N ALA A 40 -13.73 -27.50 17.52
CA ALA A 40 -13.54 -28.87 17.04
C ALA A 40 -12.61 -29.67 17.97
N LEU A 41 -11.55 -29.04 18.50
CA LEU A 41 -10.67 -29.64 19.49
C LEU A 41 -11.39 -29.95 20.82
N GLN A 42 -12.25 -29.03 21.30
CA GLN A 42 -13.05 -29.25 22.51
C GLN A 42 -14.07 -30.39 22.33
N GLN A 43 -14.57 -30.58 21.12
CA GLN A 43 -15.50 -31.66 20.78
C GLN A 43 -14.80 -33.01 20.51
N GLY A 44 -13.47 -33.07 20.57
CA GLY A 44 -12.70 -34.28 20.27
C GLY A 44 -12.66 -34.67 18.79
N ASN A 45 -13.11 -33.79 17.88
CA ASN A 45 -13.08 -34.04 16.44
C ASN A 45 -11.73 -33.62 15.84
N THR A 46 -10.76 -34.52 15.93
CA THR A 46 -9.37 -34.32 15.50
C THR A 46 -9.23 -34.13 13.99
N GLU A 47 -10.01 -34.86 13.19
CA GLU A 47 -10.02 -34.74 11.73
C GLU A 47 -10.59 -33.39 11.28
N GLY A 48 -11.72 -32.96 11.87
CA GLY A 48 -12.29 -31.63 11.62
C GLY A 48 -11.34 -30.50 12.04
N ALA A 49 -10.67 -30.65 13.17
CA ALA A 49 -9.66 -29.71 13.63
C ALA A 49 -8.48 -29.59 12.64
N ARG A 50 -7.99 -30.70 12.08
CA ARG A 50 -6.90 -30.68 11.09
C ARG A 50 -7.30 -29.89 9.83
N ILE A 51 -8.55 -30.05 9.36
CA ILE A 51 -9.07 -29.31 8.21
C ILE A 51 -9.16 -27.80 8.50
N TYR A 52 -9.71 -27.42 9.66
CA TYR A 52 -9.79 -26.01 10.06
C TYR A 52 -8.42 -25.37 10.27
N ALA A 53 -7.44 -26.11 10.78
CA ALA A 53 -6.06 -25.65 10.91
C ALA A 53 -5.43 -25.35 9.53
N SER A 54 -5.57 -26.27 8.57
CA SER A 54 -5.07 -26.08 7.20
C SER A 54 -5.72 -24.86 6.54
N ASN A 55 -7.04 -24.70 6.69
CA ASN A 55 -7.76 -23.54 6.18
C ASN A 55 -7.30 -22.22 6.81
N ALA A 56 -7.05 -22.20 8.12
CA ALA A 56 -6.51 -21.03 8.80
C ALA A 56 -5.12 -20.65 8.27
N ILE A 57 -4.22 -21.62 8.08
CA ILE A 57 -2.88 -21.38 7.51
C ILE A 57 -2.98 -20.83 6.10
N ARG A 58 -3.83 -21.41 5.26
CA ARG A 58 -4.07 -20.94 3.89
C ARG A 58 -4.54 -19.49 3.87
N LYS A 59 -5.53 -19.15 4.71
CA LYS A 59 -6.08 -17.79 4.82
C LYS A 59 -5.07 -16.78 5.36
N LYS A 60 -4.21 -17.18 6.30
CA LYS A 60 -3.10 -16.37 6.80
C LYS A 60 -2.12 -16.01 5.68
N ASN A 61 -1.72 -17.00 4.89
CA ASN A 61 -0.80 -16.79 3.76
C ASN A 61 -1.42 -15.90 2.67
N GLU A 62 -2.70 -16.13 2.35
CA GLU A 62 -3.46 -15.28 1.43
C GLU A 62 -3.48 -13.82 1.91
N ALA A 63 -3.80 -13.58 3.19
CA ALA A 63 -3.82 -12.24 3.78
C ALA A 63 -2.46 -11.55 3.72
N LEU A 64 -1.37 -12.28 4.04
CA LEU A 64 0.00 -11.77 3.98
C LEU A 64 0.43 -11.41 2.55
N ASN A 65 0.09 -12.25 1.58
CA ASN A 65 0.44 -12.02 0.17
C ASN A 65 -0.30 -10.80 -0.38
N LEU A 66 -1.59 -10.66 -0.07
CA LEU A 66 -2.38 -9.48 -0.42
C LEU A 66 -1.83 -8.20 0.23
N LEU A 67 -1.43 -8.29 1.51
CA LEU A 67 -0.83 -7.15 2.21
C LEU A 67 0.48 -6.71 1.55
N ARG A 68 1.39 -7.66 1.29
CA ARG A 68 2.67 -7.39 0.60
C ARG A 68 2.46 -6.78 -0.77
N LEU A 69 1.51 -7.31 -1.55
CA LEU A 69 1.16 -6.75 -2.86
C LEU A 69 0.64 -5.31 -2.72
N SER A 70 -0.26 -5.07 -1.76
CA SER A 70 -0.78 -3.72 -1.51
C SER A 70 0.32 -2.73 -1.14
N SER A 71 1.29 -3.12 -0.30
CA SER A 71 2.43 -2.27 0.08
C SER A 71 3.33 -1.95 -1.11
N ARG A 72 3.53 -2.90 -2.03
CA ARG A 72 4.33 -2.67 -3.25
C ARG A 72 3.63 -1.66 -4.18
N ILE A 73 2.32 -1.79 -4.37
CA ILE A 73 1.54 -0.87 -5.22
C ILE A 73 1.47 0.53 -4.57
N ASP A 74 1.35 0.61 -3.24
CA ASP A 74 1.37 1.89 -2.52
C ASP A 74 2.72 2.62 -2.68
N ALA A 75 3.83 1.90 -2.57
CA ALA A 75 5.16 2.45 -2.80
C ALA A 75 5.33 2.98 -4.24
N VAL A 76 4.81 2.27 -5.25
CA VAL A 76 4.80 2.75 -6.64
C VAL A 76 3.91 3.98 -6.79
N SER A 77 2.74 3.99 -6.17
CA SER A 77 1.80 5.12 -6.19
C SER A 77 2.44 6.38 -5.61
N SER A 78 3.16 6.28 -4.48
CA SER A 78 3.86 7.40 -3.84
C SER A 78 4.96 8.01 -4.73
N ARG A 79 5.71 7.16 -5.46
CA ARG A 79 6.72 7.61 -6.43
C ARG A 79 6.07 8.32 -7.63
N VAL A 80 4.98 7.78 -8.16
CA VAL A 80 4.23 8.38 -9.27
C VAL A 80 3.62 9.71 -8.84
N GLU A 81 3.07 9.80 -7.63
CA GLU A 81 2.54 11.05 -7.07
C GLU A 81 3.60 12.14 -7.02
N THR A 82 4.79 11.83 -6.50
CA THR A 82 5.90 12.78 -6.44
C THR A 82 6.30 13.26 -7.83
N ALA A 83 6.38 12.35 -8.82
CA ALA A 83 6.68 12.71 -10.20
C ALA A 83 5.62 13.63 -10.84
N VAL A 84 4.34 13.37 -10.57
CA VAL A 84 3.23 14.20 -11.06
C VAL A 84 3.26 15.60 -10.42
N THR A 85 3.44 15.68 -9.10
CA THR A 85 3.56 16.97 -8.39
C THR A 85 4.76 17.78 -8.86
N MET A 86 5.92 17.14 -9.06
CA MET A 86 7.13 17.81 -9.54
C MET A 86 6.95 18.41 -10.94
N ARG A 87 6.22 17.72 -11.83
CA ARG A 87 5.87 18.26 -13.14
C ARG A 87 4.94 19.47 -13.03
N GLN A 88 3.95 19.41 -12.15
CA GLN A 88 3.02 20.53 -11.94
C GLN A 88 3.72 21.75 -11.32
N VAL A 89 4.65 21.54 -10.38
CA VAL A 89 5.47 22.61 -9.78
C VAL A 89 6.43 23.24 -10.79
N SER A 90 7.02 22.45 -11.69
CA SER A 90 7.92 22.95 -12.73
C SER A 90 7.18 23.78 -13.79
N THR A 91 6.00 23.33 -14.21
CA THR A 91 5.13 24.07 -15.14
C THR A 91 4.57 25.36 -14.50
N GLY A 92 4.26 25.34 -13.19
CA GLY A 92 3.79 26.52 -12.47
C GLY A 92 4.88 27.56 -12.16
N ARG A 93 6.14 27.12 -11.96
CA ARG A 93 7.28 28.02 -11.66
C ARG A 93 7.90 28.69 -12.89
N GLY A 94 7.64 28.19 -14.10
CA GLY A 94 8.20 28.75 -15.34
C GLY A 94 7.66 30.13 -15.75
N ARG A 95 6.62 30.65 -15.07
CA ARG A 95 5.97 31.94 -15.43
C ARG A 95 6.17 33.08 -14.45
N GLY A 96 7.05 32.93 -13.45
CA GLY A 96 7.32 34.04 -12.54
C GLY A 96 8.34 33.69 -11.47
N ARG A 97 9.63 33.89 -11.77
CA ARG A 97 10.64 34.26 -10.76
C ARG A 97 11.95 34.70 -11.43
N GLY A 98 11.90 35.88 -12.05
CA GLY A 98 13.01 36.82 -11.90
C GLY A 98 13.03 37.29 -10.44
N ARG A 99 13.80 36.63 -9.57
CA ARG A 99 14.26 37.22 -8.31
C ARG A 99 15.72 36.80 -8.16
N GLY A 100 16.59 37.80 -8.25
CA GLY A 100 18.04 37.67 -8.27
C GLY A 100 18.55 36.80 -7.12
N ARG A 101 19.39 35.83 -7.48
CA ARG A 101 20.38 35.27 -6.57
C ARG A 101 21.48 36.33 -6.46
N SER A 102 21.31 37.27 -5.54
CA SER A 102 22.44 37.99 -4.96
C SER A 102 23.31 36.94 -4.28
N MET A 103 24.30 36.47 -5.03
CA MET A 103 25.39 35.62 -4.57
C MET A 103 26.23 36.52 -3.66
N GLY A 104 25.88 36.55 -2.37
CA GLY A 104 26.66 37.22 -1.34
C GLY A 104 27.99 36.50 -1.22
N MET A 105 29.00 37.12 -1.83
CA MET A 105 30.42 36.91 -1.56
C MET A 105 30.64 36.87 -0.05
N CYS A 106 31.38 35.86 0.41
CA CYS A 106 32.41 35.98 1.44
C CYS A 106 33.15 34.64 1.55
N GLU A 107 33.91 34.33 0.51
CA GLU A 107 35.14 33.56 0.61
C GLU A 107 36.28 34.59 0.73
N SER A 108 36.98 34.68 1.85
CA SER A 108 38.45 34.81 1.91
C SER A 108 38.98 35.17 3.29
N LYS A 109 39.91 34.30 3.72
CA LYS A 109 41.18 34.58 4.40
C LYS A 109 41.15 34.98 5.88
N ASN A 110 41.65 34.03 6.68
CA ASN A 110 42.77 34.16 7.63
C ASN A 110 42.98 35.52 8.29
#